data_AF-A0A0N1IIL1-F1
#
_entry.id   AF-A0A0N1IIL1-F1
#
_cell.length_a   1.000
_cell.length_b   1.000
_cell.length_c   1.000
_cell.angle_alpha   90.00
_cell.angle_beta   90.00
_cell.angle_gamma   90.00
#
_symmetry.space_group_name_H-M   'P 1'
#
loop_
_entity.id
_entity.type
_entity.pdbx_description
1 polymer ?
#
loop_
_entity_poly.entity_id
_entity_poly.type
_entity_poly.pdbx_seq_one_letter_code
_entity_poly.pdbx_strand_id
1 'polypeptide(L)'
;MEDDGSVVTGNNDNCCQTVNAKWLCLEDIYQKFHRPNFYDIGCTYIADVPDHRFTYMTSQVGNIFLLQLFVSSPQEGSINVTVSNSNEMTFDKKTGTVYLDKSMKNFRVLRVGEREASTGFVTTYSFSDLDVECLKDKTLYIAITFKNSQSTEINSSTMDFSDLLNDPVGADFTIESLDGEKFSVHKLLLAGQSEVFKAMLKEETAESQNSYVKLVDIGKEDLQCILEFIYSGTVKDLESKNCYNLLMLADRFNLNGLKEITQHALCYQLTHDSALEILVLSDMYNANYLKREALKFIKKYNSILDSSFFDEIKNVDLVRELCRFLAA
;
A
#
# COMPACT_ATOMS: atom_id res chain seq x y z
N MET A 1 -33.26 4.81 7.76
CA MET A 1 -33.57 3.39 7.55
C MET A 1 -32.68 2.87 6.43
N GLU A 2 -31.43 2.57 6.76
CA GLU A 2 -30.55 1.73 5.94
C GLU A 2 -30.02 0.66 6.90
N ASP A 3 -30.92 -0.23 7.32
CA ASP A 3 -30.59 -1.38 8.15
C ASP A 3 -30.67 -2.63 7.26
N ASP A 4 -29.97 -2.58 6.12
CA ASP A 4 -30.01 -3.60 5.06
C ASP A 4 -29.00 -4.75 5.30
N GLY A 5 -28.42 -4.83 6.50
CA GLY A 5 -27.36 -5.78 6.82
C GLY A 5 -25.98 -5.43 6.25
N SER A 6 -25.80 -4.22 5.70
CA SER A 6 -24.50 -3.73 5.20
C SER A 6 -23.73 -2.83 6.17
N VAL A 7 -24.28 -2.56 7.36
CA VAL A 7 -23.69 -1.65 8.35
C VAL A 7 -23.19 -2.45 9.55
N VAL A 8 -21.91 -2.27 9.89
CA VAL A 8 -21.31 -2.81 11.11
C VAL A 8 -21.61 -1.87 12.26
N THR A 9 -22.29 -2.40 13.28
CA THR A 9 -22.68 -1.66 14.49
C THR A 9 -22.50 -2.55 15.73
N GLY A 10 -22.45 -1.92 16.91
CA GLY A 10 -22.28 -2.62 18.19
C GLY A 10 -23.57 -3.23 18.72
N ASN A 11 -24.69 -3.08 18.01
CA ASN A 11 -25.98 -3.64 18.41
C ASN A 11 -26.07 -5.10 17.95
N ASN A 12 -26.25 -6.01 18.93
CA ASN A 12 -26.33 -7.45 18.71
C ASN A 12 -27.53 -7.92 17.87
N ASP A 13 -28.46 -7.03 17.52
CA ASP A 13 -29.68 -7.38 16.80
C ASP A 13 -29.51 -7.40 15.27
N ASN A 14 -28.37 -6.93 14.73
CA ASN A 14 -28.12 -6.93 13.29
C ASN A 14 -26.72 -7.46 12.90
N CYS A 15 -26.67 -8.74 12.52
CA CYS A 15 -25.43 -9.41 12.11
C CYS A 15 -25.04 -9.00 10.67
N CYS A 16 -24.17 -8.01 10.53
CA CYS A 16 -23.62 -7.60 9.24
C CYS A 16 -22.72 -8.70 8.66
N GLN A 17 -23.11 -9.28 7.53
CA GLN A 17 -22.28 -10.28 6.86
C GLN A 17 -21.06 -9.62 6.22
N THR A 18 -19.86 -10.22 6.33
CA THR A 18 -18.60 -9.67 5.79
C THR A 18 -18.73 -9.32 4.31
N VAL A 19 -19.39 -10.17 3.52
CA VAL A 19 -19.63 -9.95 2.08
C VAL A 19 -20.54 -8.76 1.77
N ASN A 20 -21.37 -8.36 2.73
CA ASN A 20 -22.33 -7.26 2.59
C ASN A 20 -21.84 -5.97 3.26
N ALA A 21 -20.79 -6.03 4.09
CA ALA A 21 -20.29 -4.90 4.85
C ALA A 21 -19.82 -3.76 3.93
N LYS A 22 -20.47 -2.60 4.10
CA LYS A 22 -20.21 -1.36 3.36
C LYS A 22 -19.82 -0.20 4.27
N TRP A 23 -20.24 -0.24 5.53
CA TRP A 23 -20.08 0.90 6.43
C TRP A 23 -19.78 0.48 7.86
N LEU A 24 -18.89 1.23 8.51
CA LEU A 24 -18.75 1.27 9.97
C LEU A 24 -19.59 2.42 10.51
N CYS A 25 -20.46 2.14 11.47
CA CYS A 25 -21.30 3.15 12.12
C CYS A 25 -20.68 3.62 13.43
N LEU A 26 -20.39 4.92 13.54
CA LEU A 26 -19.83 5.54 14.72
C LEU A 26 -20.86 6.50 15.33
N GLU A 27 -21.61 5.97 16.29
CA GLU A 27 -22.59 6.72 17.08
C GLU A 27 -21.93 7.57 18.17
N ASP A 28 -22.59 8.67 18.56
CA ASP A 28 -22.15 9.60 19.60
C ASP A 28 -20.71 10.13 19.42
N ILE A 29 -20.25 10.22 18.17
CA ILE A 29 -18.83 10.48 17.87
C ILE A 29 -18.34 11.83 18.40
N TYR A 30 -19.20 12.85 18.39
CA TYR A 30 -18.92 14.16 18.99
C TYR A 30 -18.51 14.04 20.46
N GLN A 31 -19.25 13.25 21.24
CA GLN A 31 -18.99 13.06 22.68
C GLN A 31 -17.73 12.23 22.90
N LYS A 32 -17.47 11.26 22.01
CA LYS A 32 -16.29 10.38 22.06
C LYS A 32 -14.99 11.09 21.67
N PHE A 33 -15.04 12.12 20.83
CA PHE A 33 -13.88 12.98 20.59
C PHE A 33 -13.47 13.77 21.85
N HIS A 34 -14.45 14.21 22.65
CA HIS A 34 -14.21 14.91 23.91
C HIS A 34 -13.88 13.99 25.09
N ARG A 35 -13.86 12.67 24.87
CA ARG A 35 -13.51 11.65 25.88
C ARG A 35 -12.52 10.65 25.28
N PRO A 36 -11.24 11.01 25.13
CA PRO A 36 -10.23 10.11 24.56
C PRO A 36 -10.25 8.71 25.18
N ASN A 37 -10.57 7.69 24.38
CA ASN A 37 -10.63 6.29 24.81
C ASN A 37 -10.67 5.35 23.61
N PHE A 38 -10.59 4.05 23.89
CA PHE A 38 -10.93 2.98 22.94
C PHE A 38 -12.43 2.69 22.96
N TYR A 39 -13.00 2.55 21.77
CA TYR A 39 -14.41 2.30 21.52
C TYR A 39 -14.59 1.13 20.55
N ASP A 40 -15.60 0.30 20.83
CA ASP A 40 -15.99 -0.79 19.96
C ASP A 40 -16.96 -0.29 18.88
N ILE A 41 -16.79 -0.77 17.65
CA ILE A 41 -17.73 -0.51 16.55
C ILE A 41 -18.64 -1.70 16.37
N GLY A 42 -18.12 -2.93 16.49
CA GLY A 42 -18.86 -4.16 16.25
C GLY A 42 -18.09 -5.14 15.38
N CYS A 43 -18.77 -6.21 14.98
CA CYS A 43 -18.20 -7.32 14.22
C CYS A 43 -18.92 -7.53 12.88
N THR A 44 -18.19 -8.00 11.88
CA THR A 44 -18.78 -8.70 10.72
C THR A 44 -18.88 -10.19 10.98
N TYR A 45 -19.69 -10.88 10.18
CA TYR A 45 -19.97 -12.30 10.32
C TYR A 45 -19.87 -13.05 8.99
N ILE A 46 -19.48 -14.32 9.07
CA ILE A 46 -19.67 -15.29 8.00
C ILE A 46 -20.68 -16.31 8.50
N ALA A 47 -21.89 -16.27 7.95
CA ALA A 47 -23.07 -16.93 8.53
C ALA A 47 -23.24 -16.46 9.98
N ASP A 48 -23.12 -17.38 10.95
CA ASP A 48 -23.27 -17.09 12.38
C ASP A 48 -21.93 -17.01 13.14
N VAL A 49 -20.81 -17.05 12.42
CA VAL A 49 -19.46 -17.00 13.01
C VAL A 49 -18.88 -15.58 12.90
N PRO A 50 -18.44 -14.95 14.01
CA PRO A 50 -17.76 -13.66 13.96
C PRO A 50 -16.48 -13.73 13.13
N ASP A 51 -16.25 -12.71 12.29
CA ASP A 51 -15.16 -12.69 11.30
C ASP A 51 -14.17 -11.53 11.51
N HIS A 52 -14.62 -10.28 11.46
CA HIS A 52 -13.75 -9.12 11.67
C HIS A 52 -14.35 -8.15 12.68
N ARG A 53 -13.63 -7.86 13.77
CA ARG A 53 -14.02 -6.90 14.80
C ARG A 53 -13.30 -5.58 14.60
N PHE A 54 -14.07 -4.50 14.58
CA PHE A 54 -13.57 -3.14 14.40
C PHE A 54 -13.64 -2.35 15.71
N THR A 55 -12.57 -1.64 16.01
CA THR A 55 -12.46 -0.73 17.14
C THR A 55 -11.77 0.55 16.70
N TYR A 56 -11.95 1.62 17.47
CA TYR A 56 -11.21 2.87 17.26
C TYR A 56 -10.77 3.50 18.57
N MET A 57 -9.70 4.29 18.51
CA MET A 57 -9.27 5.15 19.60
C MET A 57 -9.45 6.61 19.21
N THR A 58 -10.06 7.40 20.09
CA THR A 58 -10.04 8.87 19.96
C THR A 58 -8.93 9.45 20.81
N SER A 59 -8.25 10.47 20.30
CA SER A 59 -7.26 11.27 21.04
C SER A 59 -7.23 12.71 20.55
N GLN A 60 -6.53 13.59 21.27
CA GLN A 60 -6.44 15.00 20.90
C GLN A 60 -4.98 15.46 21.01
N VAL A 61 -4.51 16.18 19.99
CA VAL A 61 -3.18 16.80 19.95
C VAL A 61 -3.36 18.27 19.60
N GLY A 62 -3.24 19.15 20.60
CA GLY A 62 -3.59 20.57 20.42
C GLY A 62 -5.07 20.73 20.07
N ASN A 63 -5.35 21.37 18.93
CA ASN A 63 -6.72 21.61 18.42
C ASN A 63 -7.13 20.61 17.32
N ILE A 64 -6.45 19.47 17.25
CA ILE A 64 -6.73 18.41 16.29
C ILE A 64 -7.21 17.18 17.05
N PHE A 65 -8.38 16.69 16.69
CA PHE A 65 -8.94 15.44 17.15
C PHE A 65 -8.54 14.32 16.20
N LEU A 66 -8.07 13.20 16.77
CA LEU A 66 -7.62 12.04 16.02
C LEU A 66 -8.56 10.87 16.27
N LEU A 67 -8.85 10.12 15.22
CA LEU A 67 -9.57 8.85 15.26
C LEU A 67 -8.69 7.77 14.62
N GLN A 68 -8.21 6.83 15.42
CA GLN A 68 -7.36 5.74 14.95
C GLN A 68 -8.21 4.47 14.83
N LEU A 69 -8.33 3.93 13.62
CA LEU A 69 -9.14 2.76 13.32
C LEU A 69 -8.30 1.49 13.38
N PHE A 70 -8.86 0.45 13.97
CA PHE A 70 -8.24 -0.86 14.11
C PHE A 70 -9.19 -1.98 13.70
N VAL A 71 -8.61 -3.11 13.30
CA VAL A 71 -9.35 -4.34 12.95
C VAL A 71 -8.65 -5.56 13.56
N SER A 72 -9.44 -6.53 13.99
CA SER A 72 -8.97 -7.83 14.49
C SER A 72 -9.81 -8.95 13.88
N SER A 73 -9.21 -10.14 13.72
CA SER A 73 -9.90 -11.34 13.26
C SER A 73 -9.59 -12.50 14.21
N PRO A 74 -10.56 -13.40 14.49
CA PRO A 74 -10.31 -14.61 15.26
C PRO A 74 -9.51 -15.64 14.47
N GLN A 75 -9.47 -15.56 13.13
CA GLN A 75 -8.73 -16.48 12.28
C GLN A 75 -7.27 -16.02 12.11
N GLU A 76 -6.35 -16.95 11.93
CA GLU A 76 -4.97 -16.65 11.55
C GLU A 76 -4.88 -16.30 10.06
N GLY A 77 -3.96 -15.39 9.70
CA GLY A 77 -3.77 -14.98 8.31
C GLY A 77 -3.75 -13.46 8.13
N SER A 78 -4.01 -13.02 6.90
CA SER A 78 -4.04 -11.60 6.53
C SER A 78 -5.46 -11.11 6.31
N ILE A 79 -5.85 -10.02 6.97
CA ILE A 79 -7.10 -9.32 6.72
C ILE A 79 -6.84 -8.27 5.63
N ASN A 80 -7.57 -8.35 4.52
CA ASN A 80 -7.53 -7.34 3.46
C ASN A 80 -8.81 -6.50 3.53
N VAL A 81 -8.74 -5.38 4.24
CA VAL A 81 -9.86 -4.44 4.38
C VAL A 81 -9.58 -3.19 3.57
N THR A 82 -10.53 -2.76 2.77
CA THR A 82 -10.45 -1.46 2.11
C THR A 82 -11.30 -0.49 2.91
N VAL A 83 -10.73 0.64 3.35
CA VAL A 83 -11.45 1.67 4.10
C VAL A 83 -11.30 3.04 3.45
N SER A 84 -12.22 3.96 3.72
CA SER A 84 -12.03 5.36 3.35
C SER A 84 -10.71 5.90 3.92
N ASN A 85 -9.96 6.67 3.13
CA ASN A 85 -8.71 7.32 3.53
C ASN A 85 -8.81 8.84 3.38
N SER A 86 -10.02 9.39 3.51
CA SER A 86 -10.30 10.83 3.44
C SER A 86 -10.88 11.33 4.76
N ASN A 87 -10.53 12.56 5.12
CA ASN A 87 -11.17 13.30 6.22
C ASN A 87 -12.33 14.16 5.71
N GLU A 88 -12.56 14.23 4.39
CA GLU A 88 -13.64 15.04 3.82
C GLU A 88 -15.00 14.45 4.18
N MET A 89 -15.89 15.30 4.70
CA MET A 89 -17.21 14.90 5.20
C MET A 89 -18.32 15.34 4.25
N THR A 90 -19.18 14.38 3.88
CA THR A 90 -20.44 14.63 3.16
C THR A 90 -21.62 14.49 4.11
N PHE A 91 -22.51 15.47 4.11
CA PHE A 91 -23.63 15.56 5.05
C PHE A 91 -24.96 15.24 4.39
N ASP A 92 -25.68 14.24 4.91
CA ASP A 92 -27.09 14.04 4.59
C ASP A 92 -27.97 14.79 5.60
N LYS A 93 -28.50 15.93 5.16
CA LYS A 93 -29.33 16.82 5.99
C LYS A 93 -30.67 16.20 6.38
N LYS A 94 -31.16 15.17 5.68
CA LYS A 94 -32.47 14.56 5.97
C LYS A 94 -32.38 13.53 7.10
N THR A 95 -31.27 12.84 7.20
CA THR A 95 -31.07 11.69 8.10
C THR A 95 -30.21 12.03 9.32
N GLY A 96 -29.50 13.17 9.29
CA GLY A 96 -28.55 13.52 10.35
C GLY A 96 -27.23 12.75 10.24
N THR A 97 -26.98 12.13 9.09
CA THR A 97 -25.83 11.25 8.86
C THR A 97 -24.68 12.00 8.18
N VAL A 98 -23.45 11.65 8.56
CA VAL A 98 -22.22 12.13 7.96
C VAL A 98 -21.42 10.96 7.41
N TYR A 99 -20.92 11.09 6.20
CA TYR A 99 -20.09 10.09 5.55
C TYR A 99 -18.71 10.66 5.28
N LEU A 100 -17.67 9.88 5.55
CA LEU A 100 -16.35 10.19 4.99
C LEU A 100 -16.37 9.90 3.48
N ASP A 101 -15.72 10.76 2.69
CA ASP A 101 -15.60 10.59 1.25
C ASP A 101 -15.00 9.22 0.88
N LYS A 102 -15.45 8.65 -0.24
CA LYS A 102 -15.10 7.29 -0.67
C LYS A 102 -13.75 7.20 -1.39
N SER A 103 -12.74 7.92 -0.91
CA SER A 103 -11.36 7.72 -1.30
C SER A 103 -10.83 6.43 -0.68
N MET A 104 -11.17 5.29 -1.28
CA MET A 104 -10.93 3.96 -0.72
C MET A 104 -9.45 3.54 -0.85
N LYS A 105 -8.84 3.08 0.25
CA LYS A 105 -7.48 2.51 0.28
C LYS A 105 -7.50 1.12 0.90
N ASN A 106 -6.74 0.19 0.33
CA ASN A 106 -6.61 -1.17 0.85
C ASN A 106 -5.56 -1.23 1.96
N PHE A 107 -5.87 -1.98 3.01
CA PHE A 107 -5.01 -2.23 4.16
C PHE A 107 -4.95 -3.74 4.40
N ARG A 108 -3.72 -4.25 4.42
CA ARG A 108 -3.41 -5.63 4.78
C ARG A 108 -2.90 -5.68 6.21
N VAL A 109 -3.65 -6.32 7.09
CA VAL A 109 -3.25 -6.56 8.48
C VAL A 109 -2.80 -8.01 8.61
N LEU A 110 -1.55 -8.23 9.04
CA LEU A 110 -1.00 -9.56 9.28
C LEU A 110 -1.20 -9.96 10.75
N ARG A 111 -1.76 -11.14 10.98
CA ARG A 111 -1.74 -11.80 12.28
C ARG A 111 -0.62 -12.84 12.33
N VAL A 112 0.26 -12.72 13.32
CA VAL A 112 1.35 -13.68 13.59
C VAL A 112 1.20 -14.20 15.01
N GLY A 113 0.84 -15.48 15.17
CA GLY A 113 0.90 -16.24 16.43
C GLY A 113 -0.42 -16.49 17.19
N GLU A 114 -0.38 -17.50 18.08
CA GLU A 114 -1.50 -18.11 18.82
C GLU A 114 -2.05 -17.28 20.00
N ARG A 115 -1.51 -16.10 20.34
CA ARG A 115 -2.02 -15.29 21.46
C ARG A 115 -3.21 -14.40 21.06
N GLU A 116 -4.08 -14.15 22.02
CA GLU A 116 -5.38 -13.44 21.89
C GLU A 116 -5.29 -12.14 21.07
N ALA A 117 -6.15 -12.04 20.04
CA ALA A 117 -6.54 -10.84 19.28
C ALA A 117 -5.41 -9.83 18.97
N SER A 118 -4.51 -10.16 18.02
CA SER A 118 -3.64 -9.14 17.42
C SER A 118 -4.51 -8.09 16.71
N THR A 119 -4.68 -6.94 17.33
CA THR A 119 -5.41 -5.81 16.78
C THR A 119 -4.51 -5.08 15.79
N GLY A 120 -4.87 -5.09 14.52
CA GLY A 120 -4.14 -4.39 13.47
C GLY A 120 -4.56 -2.95 13.33
N PHE A 121 -3.59 -2.05 13.28
CA PHE A 121 -3.83 -0.66 12.91
C PHE A 121 -4.22 -0.56 11.43
N VAL A 122 -5.28 0.18 11.14
CA VAL A 122 -5.76 0.44 9.78
C VAL A 122 -5.29 1.83 9.34
N THR A 123 -5.86 2.89 9.94
CA THR A 123 -5.54 4.26 9.55
C THR A 123 -5.89 5.26 10.66
N THR A 124 -5.44 6.51 10.52
CA THR A 124 -5.81 7.63 11.40
C THR A 124 -6.52 8.71 10.59
N TYR A 125 -7.68 9.14 11.09
CA TYR A 125 -8.39 10.33 10.60
C TYR A 125 -8.13 11.50 11.54
N SER A 126 -8.10 12.71 10.98
CA SER A 126 -7.88 13.94 11.74
C SER A 126 -8.97 14.96 11.46
N PHE A 127 -9.47 15.57 12.52
CA PHE A 127 -10.59 16.50 12.50
C PHE A 127 -10.21 17.77 13.27
N SER A 128 -10.54 18.93 12.71
CA SER A 128 -10.44 20.20 13.43
C SER A 128 -11.58 20.37 14.43
N ASP A 129 -11.46 21.37 15.32
CA ASP A 129 -12.56 21.76 16.22
C ASP A 129 -13.88 22.02 15.45
N LEU A 130 -13.80 22.69 14.29
CA LEU A 130 -14.97 22.96 13.45
C LEU A 130 -15.58 21.68 12.86
N ASP A 131 -14.75 20.73 12.46
CA ASP A 131 -15.21 19.44 11.93
C ASP A 131 -15.96 18.66 13.01
N VAL A 132 -15.41 18.63 14.23
CA VAL A 132 -16.05 17.95 15.37
C VAL A 132 -17.37 18.63 15.74
N GLU A 133 -17.43 19.96 15.79
CA GLU A 133 -18.69 20.69 16.01
C GLU A 133 -19.75 20.35 14.95
N CYS A 134 -19.36 20.14 13.69
CA CYS A 134 -20.29 19.70 12.64
C CYS A 134 -20.86 18.29 12.87
N LEU A 135 -20.20 17.46 13.68
CA LEU A 135 -20.64 16.10 14.03
C LEU A 135 -21.59 16.07 15.24
N LYS A 136 -21.92 17.21 15.84
CA LYS A 136 -22.84 17.28 16.98
C LYS A 136 -24.22 16.75 16.62
N ASP A 137 -24.71 15.82 17.43
CA ASP A 137 -25.99 15.10 17.26
C ASP A 137 -26.10 14.37 15.91
N LYS A 138 -24.96 13.94 15.35
CA LYS A 138 -24.87 13.19 14.09
C LYS A 138 -24.17 11.85 14.26
N THR A 139 -24.44 10.95 13.32
CA THR A 139 -23.76 9.66 13.21
C THR A 139 -22.75 9.69 12.07
N LEU A 140 -21.52 9.25 12.35
CA LEU A 140 -20.45 9.18 11.35
C LEU A 140 -20.37 7.78 10.73
N TYR A 141 -20.30 7.71 9.41
CA TYR A 141 -20.16 6.47 8.65
C TYR A 141 -18.83 6.48 7.90
N ILE A 142 -18.09 5.38 8.07
CA ILE A 142 -16.81 5.16 7.38
C ILE A 142 -17.03 4.02 6.39
N ALA A 143 -16.78 4.28 5.10
CA ALA A 143 -16.93 3.26 4.07
C ALA A 143 -15.88 2.15 4.25
N ILE A 144 -16.32 0.90 4.14
CA ILE A 144 -15.47 -0.29 4.16
C ILE A 144 -15.88 -1.26 3.06
N THR A 145 -14.94 -2.04 2.55
CA THR A 145 -15.24 -3.22 1.72
C THR A 145 -14.20 -4.31 1.96
N PHE A 146 -14.65 -5.56 1.83
CA PHE A 146 -13.78 -6.72 1.80
C PHE A 146 -13.66 -7.21 0.35
N LYS A 147 -12.43 -7.47 -0.11
CA LYS A 147 -12.25 -8.11 -1.40
C LYS A 147 -12.67 -9.58 -1.25
N ASN A 148 -13.77 -9.96 -1.88
CA ASN A 148 -14.22 -11.35 -1.93
C ASN A 148 -13.17 -12.16 -2.71
N SER A 149 -12.64 -13.22 -2.12
CA SER A 149 -11.56 -14.07 -2.66
C SER A 149 -11.95 -14.90 -3.90
N GLN A 150 -12.85 -14.42 -4.75
CA GLN A 150 -13.31 -15.09 -5.98
C GLN A 150 -13.19 -14.24 -7.25
N SER A 151 -12.37 -13.19 -7.24
CA SER A 151 -11.79 -12.70 -8.48
C SER A 151 -10.41 -13.32 -8.62
N THR A 152 -10.23 -14.11 -9.67
CA THR A 152 -8.95 -14.58 -10.21
C THR A 152 -8.10 -13.38 -10.60
N GLU A 153 -7.61 -12.64 -9.62
CA GLU A 153 -6.23 -12.17 -9.68
C GLU A 153 -5.40 -13.33 -9.12
N ILE A 154 -4.41 -13.76 -9.90
CA ILE A 154 -3.42 -14.71 -9.45
C ILE A 154 -2.93 -14.25 -8.08
N ASN A 155 -3.11 -15.16 -7.12
CA ASN A 155 -2.87 -14.96 -5.70
C ASN A 155 -1.61 -14.14 -5.42
N SER A 156 -1.72 -13.14 -4.56
CA SER A 156 -0.64 -12.85 -3.62
C SER A 156 -1.07 -13.27 -2.21
N SER A 157 -1.45 -14.55 -2.07
CA SER A 157 -0.74 -15.30 -1.04
C SER A 157 0.73 -15.20 -1.45
N THR A 158 1.51 -14.34 -0.82
CA THR A 158 2.96 -14.54 -0.85
C THR A 158 3.18 -15.84 -0.11
N MET A 159 3.07 -16.98 -0.82
CA MET A 159 3.83 -18.15 -0.45
C MET A 159 5.27 -17.64 -0.49
N ASP A 160 5.84 -17.45 0.68
CA ASP A 160 7.21 -17.02 0.79
C ASP A 160 8.07 -18.19 0.35
N PHE A 161 8.58 -18.11 -0.88
CA PHE A 161 9.48 -19.09 -1.45
C PHE A 161 10.94 -18.71 -1.18
N SER A 162 11.24 -17.76 -0.29
CA SER A 162 12.62 -17.33 0.01
C SER A 162 13.57 -18.51 0.27
N ASP A 163 13.08 -19.56 0.90
CA ASP A 163 13.87 -20.77 1.17
C ASP A 163 14.33 -21.45 -0.13
N LEU A 164 13.48 -21.45 -1.19
CA LEU A 164 13.83 -21.98 -2.52
C LEU A 164 14.83 -21.12 -3.28
N LEU A 165 15.11 -19.89 -2.83
CA LEU A 165 16.19 -19.09 -3.39
C LEU A 165 17.55 -19.50 -2.79
N ASN A 166 17.56 -19.92 -1.51
CA ASN A 166 18.77 -20.35 -0.80
C ASN A 166 19.07 -21.84 -1.02
N ASP A 167 18.03 -22.68 -1.09
CA ASP A 167 18.10 -24.11 -1.41
C ASP A 167 17.22 -24.40 -2.64
N PRO A 168 17.76 -24.23 -3.87
CA PRO A 168 16.99 -24.21 -5.11
C PRO A 168 16.63 -25.62 -5.61
N VAL A 169 15.97 -26.41 -4.75
CA VAL A 169 15.47 -27.74 -5.08
C VAL A 169 14.41 -27.64 -6.19
N GLY A 170 14.69 -28.28 -7.33
CA GLY A 170 13.78 -28.26 -8.48
C GLY A 170 13.98 -27.07 -9.42
N ALA A 171 15.04 -26.27 -9.24
CA ALA A 171 15.40 -25.21 -10.17
C ALA A 171 15.67 -25.76 -11.58
N ASP A 172 15.12 -25.09 -12.57
CA ASP A 172 15.10 -25.49 -13.98
C ASP A 172 15.67 -24.39 -14.90
N PHE A 173 16.25 -23.35 -14.31
CA PHE A 173 16.85 -22.21 -15.01
C PHE A 173 18.05 -21.63 -14.26
N THR A 174 18.96 -21.00 -14.99
CA THR A 174 20.10 -20.28 -14.39
C THR A 174 20.20 -18.86 -14.94
N ILE A 175 20.29 -17.88 -14.06
CA ILE A 175 20.59 -16.49 -14.41
C ILE A 175 22.01 -16.17 -13.96
N GLU A 176 22.85 -15.69 -14.87
CA GLU A 176 24.18 -15.18 -14.57
C GLU A 176 24.15 -13.64 -14.52
N SER A 177 24.63 -13.06 -13.42
CA SER A 177 24.83 -11.61 -13.27
C SER A 177 26.01 -11.11 -14.10
N LEU A 178 26.13 -9.78 -14.21
CA LEU A 178 27.27 -9.11 -14.85
C LEU A 178 28.61 -9.56 -14.25
N ASP A 179 28.65 -9.73 -12.93
CA ASP A 179 29.83 -10.12 -12.17
C ASP A 179 30.19 -11.61 -12.33
N GLY A 180 29.38 -12.38 -13.06
CA GLY A 180 29.57 -13.82 -13.29
C GLY A 180 28.97 -14.72 -12.21
N GLU A 181 28.31 -14.14 -11.19
CA GLU A 181 27.59 -14.90 -10.17
C GLU A 181 26.36 -15.56 -10.78
N LYS A 182 26.12 -16.84 -10.44
CA LYS A 182 25.05 -17.66 -11.03
C LYS A 182 23.98 -18.00 -10.00
N PHE A 183 22.73 -17.79 -10.38
CA PHE A 183 21.57 -18.06 -9.57
C PHE A 183 20.74 -19.17 -10.21
N SER A 184 20.60 -20.30 -9.51
CA SER A 184 19.68 -21.36 -9.87
C SER A 184 18.27 -20.97 -9.45
N VAL A 185 17.35 -20.88 -10.41
CA VAL A 185 16.02 -20.31 -10.20
C VAL A 185 14.93 -21.11 -10.91
N HIS A 186 13.67 -20.82 -10.58
CA HIS A 186 12.51 -21.53 -11.10
C HIS A 186 11.80 -20.70 -12.17
N LYS A 187 11.69 -21.23 -13.40
CA LYS A 187 10.99 -20.57 -14.53
C LYS A 187 9.59 -20.13 -14.14
N LEU A 188 8.87 -20.97 -13.39
CA LEU A 188 7.49 -20.72 -12.97
C LEU A 188 7.38 -19.46 -12.09
N LEU A 189 8.28 -19.27 -11.13
CA LEU A 189 8.26 -18.11 -10.23
C LEU A 189 8.61 -16.82 -10.98
N LEU A 190 9.63 -16.86 -11.83
CA LEU A 190 10.01 -15.73 -12.68
C LEU A 190 8.86 -15.31 -13.61
N ALA A 191 8.27 -16.27 -14.33
CA ALA A 191 7.19 -16.03 -15.28
C ALA A 191 5.87 -15.61 -14.60
N GLY A 192 5.63 -16.07 -13.37
CA GLY A 192 4.44 -15.69 -12.60
C GLY A 192 4.49 -14.25 -12.10
N GLN A 193 5.68 -13.70 -11.85
CA GLN A 193 5.86 -12.36 -11.27
C GLN A 193 6.27 -11.29 -12.29
N SER A 194 6.88 -11.67 -13.41
CA SER A 194 7.38 -10.73 -14.42
C SER A 194 6.94 -11.14 -15.81
N GLU A 195 6.18 -10.26 -16.49
CA GLU A 195 5.81 -10.46 -17.89
C GLU A 195 7.04 -10.46 -18.82
N VAL A 196 8.14 -9.81 -18.41
CA VAL A 196 9.40 -9.80 -19.16
C VAL A 196 10.08 -11.16 -19.09
N PHE A 197 10.22 -11.73 -17.89
CA PHE A 197 10.73 -13.10 -17.75
C PHE A 197 9.80 -14.12 -18.41
N LYS A 198 8.48 -13.96 -18.28
CA LYS A 198 7.50 -14.83 -18.96
C LYS A 198 7.67 -14.82 -20.48
N ALA A 199 7.91 -13.65 -21.07
CA ALA A 199 8.20 -13.53 -22.50
C ALA A 199 9.54 -14.17 -22.86
N MET A 200 10.58 -13.94 -22.05
CA MET A 200 11.92 -14.53 -22.20
C MET A 200 11.92 -16.06 -22.07
N LEU A 201 10.99 -16.64 -21.30
CA LEU A 201 10.96 -18.07 -21.01
C LEU A 201 10.05 -18.87 -21.95
N LYS A 202 9.40 -18.24 -22.94
CA LYS A 202 8.62 -18.95 -23.97
C LYS A 202 9.48 -19.97 -24.71
N GLU A 203 8.89 -21.13 -25.03
CA GLU A 203 9.61 -22.31 -25.53
C GLU A 203 10.49 -22.04 -26.77
N GLU A 204 10.17 -21.05 -27.60
CA GLU A 204 10.90 -20.76 -28.84
C GLU A 204 12.14 -19.87 -28.66
N THR A 205 12.44 -19.44 -27.43
CA THR A 205 13.58 -18.55 -27.14
C THR A 205 14.86 -19.34 -26.87
N ALA A 206 16.01 -18.74 -27.20
CA ALA A 206 17.31 -19.38 -26.95
C ALA A 206 17.56 -19.57 -25.45
N GLU A 207 17.10 -18.63 -24.64
CA GLU A 207 17.17 -18.66 -23.18
C GLU A 207 16.41 -19.86 -22.63
N SER A 208 15.15 -20.07 -23.06
CA SER A 208 14.34 -21.18 -22.59
C SER A 208 14.91 -22.55 -23.00
N GLN A 209 15.43 -22.67 -24.22
CA GLN A 209 16.04 -23.89 -24.75
C GLN A 209 17.37 -24.24 -24.05
N ASN A 210 18.17 -23.23 -23.73
CA ASN A 210 19.45 -23.43 -23.03
C ASN A 210 19.27 -23.48 -21.49
N SER A 211 18.06 -23.22 -20.99
CA SER A 211 17.76 -23.01 -19.56
C SER A 211 18.74 -22.07 -18.86
N TYR A 212 19.22 -21.05 -19.57
CA TYR A 212 20.27 -20.15 -19.11
C TYR A 212 20.13 -18.77 -19.75
N VAL A 213 20.40 -17.72 -18.97
CA VAL A 213 20.54 -16.35 -19.48
C VAL A 213 21.65 -15.61 -18.72
N LYS A 214 22.40 -14.77 -19.44
CA LYS A 214 23.38 -13.85 -18.85
C LYS A 214 22.88 -12.41 -18.95
N LEU A 215 22.77 -11.74 -17.81
CA LEU A 215 22.42 -10.32 -17.71
C LEU A 215 23.71 -9.51 -17.71
N VAL A 216 24.00 -8.84 -18.82
CA VAL A 216 25.29 -8.14 -19.06
C VAL A 216 25.36 -6.76 -18.42
N ASP A 217 24.29 -6.32 -17.76
CA ASP A 217 24.16 -4.96 -17.23
C ASP A 217 23.53 -4.92 -15.83
N ILE A 218 23.41 -6.08 -15.16
CA ILE A 218 22.83 -6.19 -13.82
C ILE A 218 23.82 -6.92 -12.92
N GLY A 219 24.34 -6.21 -11.92
CA GLY A 219 25.25 -6.76 -10.92
C GLY A 219 24.54 -7.72 -9.98
N LYS A 220 25.33 -8.50 -9.23
CA LYS A 220 24.79 -9.54 -8.33
C LYS A 220 23.87 -8.96 -7.25
N GLU A 221 24.16 -7.78 -6.69
CA GLU A 221 23.36 -7.19 -5.61
C GLU A 221 21.95 -6.80 -6.08
N ASP A 222 21.85 -6.22 -7.27
CA ASP A 222 20.56 -5.84 -7.86
C ASP A 222 19.76 -7.07 -8.29
N LEU A 223 20.44 -8.06 -8.90
CA LEU A 223 19.80 -9.32 -9.28
C LEU A 223 19.28 -10.07 -8.04
N GLN A 224 20.05 -10.09 -6.95
CA GLN A 224 19.62 -10.64 -5.66
C GLN A 224 18.33 -9.96 -5.20
N CYS A 225 18.24 -8.63 -5.24
CA CYS A 225 17.02 -7.90 -4.84
C CYS A 225 15.81 -8.23 -5.72
N ILE A 226 16.01 -8.35 -7.05
CA ILE A 226 14.96 -8.75 -7.99
C ILE A 226 14.44 -10.15 -7.64
N LEU A 227 15.36 -11.10 -7.42
CA LEU A 227 15.01 -12.49 -7.10
C LEU A 227 14.36 -12.62 -5.72
N GLU A 228 14.86 -11.93 -4.70
CA GLU A 228 14.24 -11.84 -3.38
C GLU A 228 12.80 -11.35 -3.48
N PHE A 229 12.56 -10.31 -4.27
CA PHE A 229 11.20 -9.82 -4.50
C PHE A 229 10.32 -10.86 -5.21
N ILE A 230 10.81 -11.50 -6.27
CA ILE A 230 10.04 -12.52 -7.00
C ILE A 230 9.65 -13.70 -6.10
N TYR A 231 10.53 -14.09 -5.18
CA TYR A 231 10.33 -15.27 -4.33
C TYR A 231 9.53 -14.96 -3.05
N SER A 232 9.65 -13.75 -2.50
CA SER A 232 9.08 -13.41 -1.18
C SER A 232 8.02 -12.31 -1.22
N GLY A 233 7.94 -11.55 -2.31
CA GLY A 233 7.13 -10.34 -2.43
C GLY A 233 7.72 -9.10 -1.75
N THR A 234 8.93 -9.18 -1.18
CA THR A 234 9.63 -8.06 -0.54
C THR A 234 11.15 -8.14 -0.75
N VAL A 235 11.88 -7.12 -0.30
CA VAL A 235 13.35 -7.08 -0.30
C VAL A 235 13.84 -6.77 1.11
N LYS A 236 14.81 -7.54 1.61
CA LYS A 236 15.35 -7.33 2.95
C LYS A 236 16.20 -6.06 2.99
N ASP A 237 16.01 -5.28 4.06
CA ASP A 237 16.73 -4.03 4.30
C ASP A 237 16.70 -3.09 3.08
N LEU A 238 15.52 -2.96 2.43
CA LEU A 238 15.34 -2.22 1.18
C LEU A 238 15.90 -0.80 1.27
N GLU A 239 15.74 -0.13 2.42
CA GLU A 239 16.21 1.24 2.64
C GLU A 239 17.75 1.36 2.59
N SER A 240 18.48 0.25 2.76
CA SER A 240 19.94 0.20 2.63
C SER A 240 20.41 -0.05 1.20
N LYS A 241 19.49 -0.38 0.28
CA LYS A 241 19.80 -0.70 -1.12
C LYS A 241 19.78 0.55 -1.99
N ASN A 242 20.35 0.43 -3.20
CA ASN A 242 20.28 1.46 -4.22
C ASN A 242 18.86 1.53 -4.82
N CYS A 243 17.95 2.23 -4.13
CA CYS A 243 16.55 2.34 -4.53
C CYS A 243 16.36 3.04 -5.88
N TYR A 244 17.32 3.86 -6.32
CA TYR A 244 17.29 4.51 -7.64
C TYR A 244 17.38 3.45 -8.74
N ASN A 245 18.36 2.56 -8.60
CA ASN A 245 18.58 1.47 -9.54
C ASN A 245 17.45 0.43 -9.48
N LEU A 246 16.97 0.11 -8.28
CA LEU A 246 15.83 -0.82 -8.12
C LEU A 246 14.55 -0.29 -8.77
N LEU A 247 14.30 1.02 -8.74
CA LEU A 247 13.12 1.61 -9.39
C LEU A 247 13.19 1.39 -10.92
N MET A 248 14.36 1.65 -11.51
CA MET A 248 14.62 1.39 -12.93
C MET A 248 14.41 -0.08 -13.26
N LEU A 249 15.00 -0.99 -12.48
CA LEU A 249 14.93 -2.43 -12.73
C LEU A 249 13.51 -2.97 -12.55
N ALA A 250 12.77 -2.48 -11.55
CA ALA A 250 11.39 -2.84 -11.34
C ALA A 250 10.52 -2.45 -12.55
N ASP A 251 10.73 -1.28 -13.14
CA ASP A 251 10.07 -0.88 -14.38
C ASP A 251 10.50 -1.77 -15.56
N ARG A 252 11.81 -1.98 -15.74
CA ARG A 252 12.39 -2.79 -16.81
C ARG A 252 11.85 -4.22 -16.84
N PHE A 253 11.71 -4.86 -15.67
CA PHE A 253 11.17 -6.22 -15.55
C PHE A 253 9.67 -6.26 -15.31
N ASN A 254 8.99 -5.11 -15.33
CA ASN A 254 7.56 -4.97 -15.07
C ASN A 254 7.12 -5.60 -13.73
N LEU A 255 7.90 -5.36 -12.68
CA LEU A 255 7.66 -5.81 -11.30
C LEU A 255 6.95 -4.71 -10.51
N ASN A 256 5.64 -4.56 -10.73
CA ASN A 256 4.87 -3.44 -10.17
C ASN A 256 4.92 -3.37 -8.63
N GLY A 257 4.91 -4.51 -7.93
CA GLY A 257 5.03 -4.52 -6.47
C GLY A 257 6.40 -4.03 -5.98
N LEU A 258 7.49 -4.41 -6.65
CA LEU A 258 8.84 -3.91 -6.33
C LEU A 258 8.93 -2.40 -6.57
N LYS A 259 8.33 -1.94 -7.68
CA LYS A 259 8.23 -0.52 -8.03
C LYS A 259 7.47 0.26 -6.94
N GLU A 260 6.43 -0.31 -6.35
CA GLU A 260 5.63 0.33 -5.31
C GLU A 260 6.41 0.45 -3.98
N ILE A 261 7.01 -0.64 -3.49
CA ILE A 261 7.81 -0.60 -2.25
C ILE A 261 9.06 0.28 -2.39
N THR A 262 9.68 0.31 -3.56
CA THR A 262 10.85 1.16 -3.84
C THR A 262 10.48 2.64 -3.85
N GLN A 263 9.29 3.00 -4.37
CA GLN A 263 8.79 4.37 -4.29
C GLN A 263 8.61 4.83 -2.85
N HIS A 264 8.07 3.97 -1.98
CA HIS A 264 7.94 4.28 -0.56
C HIS A 264 9.30 4.50 0.10
N ALA A 265 10.28 3.63 -0.15
CA ALA A 265 11.63 3.81 0.36
C ALA A 265 12.26 5.14 -0.08
N LEU A 266 12.15 5.49 -1.38
CA LEU A 266 12.66 6.76 -1.91
C LEU A 266 11.96 7.98 -1.31
N CYS A 267 10.66 7.90 -0.99
CA CYS A 267 9.97 8.98 -0.28
C CYS A 267 10.58 9.26 1.09
N TYR A 268 11.00 8.23 1.84
CA TYR A 268 11.67 8.40 3.13
C TYR A 268 13.11 8.92 3.00
N GLN A 269 13.73 8.76 1.82
CA GLN A 269 15.08 9.23 1.50
C GLN A 269 15.10 10.62 0.84
N LEU A 270 13.95 11.30 0.71
CA LEU A 270 13.88 12.65 0.15
C LEU A 270 14.66 13.64 1.02
N THR A 271 15.65 14.29 0.41
CA THR A 271 16.44 15.38 1.01
C THR A 271 16.46 16.58 0.07
N HIS A 272 17.00 17.71 0.54
CA HIS A 272 17.18 18.90 -0.31
C HIS A 272 18.03 18.60 -1.55
N ASP A 273 19.07 17.78 -1.39
CA ASP A 273 20.02 17.49 -2.46
C ASP A 273 19.47 16.46 -3.46
N SER A 274 18.62 15.53 -3.00
CA SER A 274 18.10 14.44 -3.83
C SER A 274 16.73 14.71 -4.49
N ALA A 275 15.98 15.71 -4.02
CA ALA A 275 14.59 15.89 -4.42
C ALA A 275 14.38 16.09 -5.94
N LEU A 276 15.26 16.87 -6.61
CA LEU A 276 15.15 17.10 -8.05
C LEU A 276 15.51 15.84 -8.85
N GLU A 277 16.52 15.10 -8.42
CA GLU A 277 16.90 13.84 -9.06
C GLU A 277 15.77 12.80 -8.92
N ILE A 278 15.20 12.66 -7.73
CA ILE A 278 14.04 11.81 -7.47
C ILE A 278 12.83 12.23 -8.32
N LEU A 279 12.60 13.54 -8.49
CA LEU A 279 11.54 14.03 -9.38
C LEU A 279 11.75 13.58 -10.82
N VAL A 280 12.98 13.72 -11.35
CA VAL A 280 13.32 13.30 -12.72
C VAL A 280 13.16 11.79 -12.89
N LEU A 281 13.64 11.00 -11.94
CA LEU A 281 13.55 9.54 -12.00
C LEU A 281 12.12 9.04 -11.88
N SER A 282 11.33 9.65 -10.99
CA SER A 282 9.94 9.26 -10.82
C SER A 282 9.08 9.60 -12.04
N ASP A 283 9.39 10.66 -12.78
CA ASP A 283 8.81 10.93 -14.09
C ASP A 283 9.25 9.89 -15.13
N MET A 284 10.56 9.65 -15.24
CA MET A 284 11.16 8.74 -16.21
C MET A 284 10.58 7.32 -16.13
N TYR A 285 10.38 6.81 -14.92
CA TYR A 285 9.84 5.48 -14.68
C TYR A 285 8.36 5.48 -14.33
N ASN A 286 7.59 6.53 -14.64
CA ASN A 286 6.13 6.58 -14.37
C ASN A 286 5.74 6.23 -12.93
N ALA A 287 6.56 6.62 -11.96
CA ALA A 287 6.39 6.40 -10.53
C ALA A 287 5.56 7.54 -9.91
N ASN A 288 4.27 7.58 -10.26
CA ASN A 288 3.38 8.72 -10.00
C ASN A 288 3.24 9.10 -8.53
N TYR A 289 3.27 8.12 -7.62
CA TYR A 289 3.20 8.38 -6.18
C TYR A 289 4.44 9.14 -5.72
N LEU A 290 5.64 8.62 -6.04
CA LEU A 290 6.91 9.25 -5.70
C LEU A 290 7.06 10.63 -6.34
N LYS A 291 6.64 10.78 -7.61
CA LYS A 291 6.65 12.06 -8.33
C LYS A 291 5.85 13.12 -7.58
N ARG A 292 4.64 12.78 -7.14
CA ARG A 292 3.78 13.69 -6.37
C ARG A 292 4.39 14.08 -5.04
N GLU A 293 5.00 13.14 -4.32
CA GLU A 293 5.64 13.43 -3.03
C GLU A 293 6.91 14.30 -3.21
N ALA A 294 7.71 14.05 -4.25
CA ALA A 294 8.84 14.90 -4.62
C ALA A 294 8.40 16.34 -4.97
N LEU A 295 7.33 16.50 -5.76
CA LEU A 295 6.75 17.81 -6.07
C LEU A 295 6.30 18.57 -4.81
N LYS A 296 5.61 17.89 -3.88
CA LYS A 296 5.21 18.48 -2.59
C LYS A 296 6.42 18.89 -1.76
N PHE A 297 7.46 18.07 -1.74
CA PHE A 297 8.70 18.34 -1.01
C PHE A 297 9.41 19.58 -1.55
N ILE A 298 9.58 19.67 -2.88
CA ILE A 298 10.17 20.84 -3.55
C ILE A 298 9.37 22.10 -3.28
N LYS A 299 8.03 22.02 -3.37
CA LYS A 299 7.14 23.16 -3.07
C LYS A 299 7.29 23.66 -1.64
N LYS A 300 7.44 22.75 -0.68
CA LYS A 300 7.66 23.10 0.73
C LYS A 300 9.02 23.78 0.93
N TYR A 301 10.03 23.40 0.15
CA TYR A 301 11.41 23.86 0.27
C TYR A 301 11.91 24.46 -1.05
N ASN A 302 11.35 25.60 -1.45
CA ASN A 302 11.64 26.23 -2.74
C ASN A 302 13.13 26.52 -3.01
N SER A 303 13.97 26.64 -1.97
CA SER A 303 15.42 26.81 -2.13
C SER A 303 16.10 25.65 -2.86
N ILE A 304 15.45 24.50 -2.99
CA ILE A 304 15.93 23.37 -3.82
C ILE A 304 16.07 23.78 -5.29
N LEU A 305 15.25 24.73 -5.77
CA LEU A 305 15.29 25.22 -7.15
C LEU A 305 16.51 26.09 -7.45
N ASP A 306 17.21 26.56 -6.41
CA ASP A 306 18.47 27.31 -6.55
C ASP A 306 19.66 26.38 -6.84
N SER A 307 19.46 25.06 -6.80
CA SER A 307 20.48 24.07 -7.15
C SER A 307 20.82 24.12 -8.64
N SER A 308 22.12 24.01 -8.97
CA SER A 308 22.57 23.91 -10.37
C SER A 308 21.97 22.71 -11.11
N PHE A 309 21.54 21.68 -10.39
CA PHE A 309 20.86 20.53 -10.98
C PHE A 309 19.55 20.91 -11.66
N PHE A 310 18.85 21.95 -11.20
CA PHE A 310 17.62 22.42 -11.83
C PHE A 310 17.86 22.84 -13.29
N ASP A 311 18.98 23.50 -13.56
CA ASP A 311 19.38 23.93 -14.91
C ASP A 311 19.77 22.74 -15.82
N GLU A 312 20.10 21.59 -15.24
CA GLU A 312 20.45 20.37 -15.96
C GLU A 312 19.22 19.55 -16.41
N ILE A 313 18.03 19.86 -15.91
CA ILE A 313 16.79 19.16 -16.26
C ILE A 313 16.37 19.51 -17.69
N LYS A 314 16.60 18.58 -18.62
CA LYS A 314 16.27 18.77 -20.04
C LYS A 314 14.80 18.53 -20.40
N ASN A 315 14.05 17.82 -19.54
CA ASN A 315 12.65 17.49 -19.82
C ASN A 315 11.76 18.72 -19.61
N VAL A 316 11.44 19.42 -20.71
CA VAL A 316 10.62 20.64 -20.71
C VAL A 316 9.20 20.40 -20.17
N ASP A 317 8.62 19.22 -20.42
CA ASP A 317 7.29 18.90 -19.94
C ASP A 317 7.27 18.73 -18.43
N LEU A 318 8.27 18.06 -17.87
CA LEU A 318 8.46 17.93 -16.42
C LEU A 318 8.70 19.28 -15.75
N VAL A 319 9.56 20.13 -16.34
CA VAL A 319 9.80 21.50 -15.82
C VAL A 319 8.51 22.31 -15.84
N ARG A 320 7.73 22.22 -16.93
CA ARG A 320 6.43 22.92 -17.02
C ARG A 320 5.44 22.42 -15.99
N GLU A 321 5.39 21.11 -15.74
CA GLU A 321 4.56 20.50 -14.70
C GLU A 321 4.97 20.99 -13.31
N LEU A 322 6.27 20.97 -13.00
CA LEU A 322 6.81 21.50 -11.75
C LEU A 322 6.43 22.97 -11.55
N CYS A 323 6.64 23.84 -12.55
CA CYS A 323 6.25 25.25 -12.45
C CYS A 323 4.74 25.43 -12.20
N ARG A 324 3.89 24.64 -12.86
CA ARG A 324 2.42 24.67 -12.62
C ARG A 324 2.08 24.24 -11.21
N PHE A 325 2.73 23.19 -10.70
CA PHE A 325 2.49 22.68 -9.36
C PHE A 325 2.90 23.67 -8.26
N LEU A 326 3.99 24.41 -8.49
CA LEU A 326 4.48 25.46 -7.60
C LEU A 326 3.57 26.70 -7.59
N ALA A 327 2.93 27.03 -8.72
CA ALA A 327 2.04 28.17 -8.85
C ALA A 327 0.61 27.94 -8.31
N ALA A 328 0.20 26.68 -8.17
CA ALA A 328 -1.10 26.27 -7.60
C ALA A 328 -1.16 26.45 -6.08
#